data_AF-A0A5D4T4L5-F1
#
_entry.id   AF-A0A5D4T4L5-F1
#
_cell.length_a   1.000
_cell.length_b   1.000
_cell.length_c   1.000
_cell.angle_alpha   90.00
_cell.angle_beta   90.00
_cell.angle_gamma   90.00
#
_symmetry.space_group_name_H-M   'P 1'
#
loop_
_entity.id
_entity.type
_entity.pdbx_description
1 polymer ?
#
loop_
_entity_poly.entity_id
_entity_poly.type
_entity_poly.pdbx_seq_one_letter_code
_entity_poly.pdbx_strand_id
1 'polypeptide(L)'
;MEFTKRFLPALKLKRPKFNIAFERENFSLFFETYWIQMIIVSCLSSVALGLPALVIKFAYTEGIFTFYLLALLLSIPWFLVPILFVLYYVKDMAQAKKAAIITGGVLLLTFIIWVVAIFQF
;
A
#
# COMPACT_ATOMS: atom_id res chain seq x y z
N MET A 1 -41.23 -9.57 19.24
CA MET A 1 -39.80 -9.93 19.36
C MET A 1 -39.39 -11.00 18.34
N GLU A 2 -39.84 -10.90 17.08
CA GLU A 2 -39.56 -11.92 16.04
C GLU A 2 -38.80 -11.38 14.82
N PHE A 3 -38.74 -10.06 14.63
CA PHE A 3 -38.11 -9.45 13.46
C PHE A 3 -36.57 -9.59 13.47
N THR A 4 -35.95 -9.59 14.65
CA THR A 4 -34.49 -9.69 14.81
C THR A 4 -33.92 -11.08 14.49
N LYS A 5 -34.72 -12.15 14.58
CA LYS A 5 -34.25 -13.52 14.27
C LYS A 5 -34.15 -13.80 12.77
N ARG A 6 -34.90 -13.09 11.93
CA ARG A 6 -34.90 -13.28 10.46
C ARG A 6 -33.71 -12.61 9.74
N PHE A 7 -33.11 -11.58 10.34
CA PHE A 7 -31.99 -10.84 9.73
C PHE A 7 -30.60 -11.29 10.21
N LEU A 8 -30.50 -12.01 11.32
CA LEU A 8 -29.24 -12.62 11.79
C LEU A 8 -28.55 -13.56 10.77
N PRO A 9 -29.26 -14.41 9.99
CA PRO A 9 -28.58 -15.26 9.01
C PRO A 9 -28.04 -14.47 7.79
N ALA A 10 -28.54 -13.26 7.51
CA ALA A 10 -28.03 -12.42 6.43
C ALA A 10 -26.73 -11.68 6.81
N LEU A 11 -26.51 -11.40 8.09
CA LEU A 11 -25.23 -10.86 8.59
C LEU A 11 -24.14 -11.93 8.75
N LYS A 12 -24.51 -13.22 8.65
CA LYS A 12 -23.57 -14.33 8.45
C LYS A 12 -23.22 -14.55 6.98
N LEU A 13 -23.42 -13.54 6.12
CA LEU A 13 -22.69 -13.49 4.86
C LEU A 13 -21.21 -13.61 5.23
N LYS A 14 -20.65 -14.79 4.90
CA LYS A 14 -19.22 -15.10 4.91
C LYS A 14 -18.50 -13.79 4.67
N ARG A 15 -17.70 -13.32 5.64
CA ARG A 15 -16.62 -12.39 5.33
C ARG A 15 -16.05 -12.94 4.04
N PRO A 16 -16.12 -12.24 2.89
CA PRO A 16 -15.39 -12.70 1.74
C PRO A 16 -13.99 -12.77 2.31
N LYS A 17 -13.50 -14.00 2.52
CA LYS A 17 -12.07 -14.20 2.65
C LYS A 17 -11.65 -13.68 1.30
N PHE A 18 -11.24 -12.41 1.25
CA PHE A 18 -10.37 -11.87 0.24
C PHE A 18 -9.10 -12.71 0.39
N ASN A 19 -9.20 -13.98 -0.01
CA ASN A 19 -8.15 -14.73 -0.62
C ASN A 19 -7.99 -14.01 -1.95
N ILE A 20 -7.40 -12.81 -1.88
CA ILE A 20 -6.42 -12.43 -2.87
C ILE A 20 -5.36 -13.50 -2.65
N ALA A 21 -5.59 -14.67 -3.27
CA ALA A 21 -4.56 -15.67 -3.39
C ALA A 21 -3.52 -14.94 -4.21
N PHE A 22 -2.50 -14.43 -3.53
CA PHE A 22 -1.35 -13.86 -4.19
C PHE A 22 -0.68 -15.05 -4.89
N GLU A 23 -1.19 -15.36 -6.07
CA GLU A 23 -0.66 -16.36 -6.96
C GLU A 23 0.65 -15.77 -7.47
N ARG A 24 1.72 -16.12 -6.77
CA ARG A 24 3.09 -15.70 -7.06
C ARG A 24 3.41 -15.86 -8.55
N GLU A 25 2.82 -16.86 -9.18
CA GLU A 25 2.89 -17.22 -10.59
C GLU A 25 2.43 -16.09 -11.54
N ASN A 26 1.45 -15.28 -11.15
CA ASN A 26 0.94 -14.20 -12.00
C ASN A 26 1.92 -13.02 -12.13
N PHE A 27 2.86 -12.88 -11.19
CA PHE A 27 3.83 -11.78 -11.17
C PHE A 27 5.28 -12.28 -11.22
N SER A 28 5.53 -13.59 -11.12
CA SER A 28 6.87 -14.15 -11.05
C SER A 28 7.69 -13.79 -12.28
N LEU A 29 7.12 -13.92 -13.48
CA LEU A 29 7.80 -13.62 -14.73
C LEU A 29 8.24 -12.15 -14.81
N PHE A 30 7.41 -11.23 -14.31
CA PHE A 30 7.73 -9.81 -14.23
C PHE A 30 8.86 -9.54 -13.21
N PHE A 31 8.75 -10.09 -12.01
CA PHE A 31 9.75 -9.89 -10.96
C PHE A 31 11.08 -10.58 -11.24
N GLU A 32 11.10 -11.71 -11.95
CA GLU A 32 12.32 -12.37 -12.41
C GLU A 32 13.02 -11.56 -13.50
N THR A 33 12.25 -11.04 -14.46
CA THR A 33 12.79 -10.25 -15.58
C THR A 33 13.37 -8.91 -15.10
N TYR A 34 12.71 -8.26 -14.14
CA TYR A 34 13.06 -6.91 -13.68
C TYR A 34 13.60 -6.86 -12.24
N TRP A 35 14.17 -7.96 -11.73
CA TRP A 35 14.48 -8.10 -10.30
C TRP A 35 15.38 -6.97 -9.75
N ILE A 36 16.40 -6.55 -10.52
CA ILE A 36 17.32 -5.46 -10.12
C ILE A 36 16.58 -4.13 -10.06
N GLN A 37 15.78 -3.83 -11.09
CA GLN A 37 14.99 -2.61 -11.17
C GLN A 37 14.01 -2.55 -9.99
N MET A 38 13.40 -3.67 -9.62
CA MET A 38 12.47 -3.74 -8.49
C MET A 38 13.16 -3.53 -7.15
N ILE A 39 14.42 -3.99 -6.97
CA ILE A 39 15.22 -3.64 -5.79
C ILE A 39 15.45 -2.12 -5.73
N ILE A 40 15.89 -1.53 -6.84
CA ILE A 40 16.16 -0.08 -6.92
C ILE A 40 14.89 0.71 -6.60
N VAL A 41 13.76 0.39 -7.24
CA VAL A 41 12.47 1.05 -7.01
C VAL A 41 12.00 0.85 -5.57
N SER A 42 12.18 -0.34 -4.99
CA SER A 42 11.82 -0.60 -3.60
C SER A 42 12.65 0.24 -2.63
N CYS A 43 13.96 0.40 -2.86
CA CYS A 43 14.81 1.26 -2.05
C CYS A 43 14.49 2.76 -2.22
N LEU A 44 14.17 3.18 -3.44
CA LEU A 44 13.83 4.57 -3.76
C LEU A 44 12.41 4.94 -3.33
N SER A 45 11.53 3.98 -3.08
CA SER A 45 10.13 4.22 -2.70
C SER A 45 10.01 5.17 -1.49
N SER A 46 10.86 5.00 -0.48
CA SER A 46 10.94 5.87 0.71
C SER A 46 11.21 7.33 0.38
N VAL A 47 12.04 7.61 -0.63
CA VAL A 47 12.35 8.97 -1.09
C VAL A 47 11.23 9.47 -2.01
N ALA A 48 10.75 8.62 -2.91
CA ALA A 48 9.71 8.95 -3.87
C ALA A 48 8.37 9.32 -3.21
N LEU A 49 8.10 8.81 -2.00
CA LEU A 49 6.97 9.20 -1.16
C LEU A 49 6.98 10.69 -0.73
N GLY A 50 8.12 11.38 -0.85
CA GLY A 50 8.19 12.82 -0.67
C GLY A 50 7.38 13.60 -1.72
N LEU A 51 7.25 13.08 -2.94
CA LEU A 51 6.51 13.73 -4.02
C LEU A 51 4.99 13.84 -3.74
N PRO A 52 4.27 12.75 -3.38
CA PRO A 52 2.88 12.87 -2.96
C PRO A 52 2.73 13.72 -1.69
N ALA A 53 3.71 13.74 -0.78
CA ALA A 53 3.68 14.63 0.38
C ALA A 53 3.80 16.12 -0.01
N LEU A 54 4.61 16.48 -1.01
CA LEU A 54 4.64 17.84 -1.58
C LEU A 54 3.30 18.23 -2.21
N VAL A 55 2.67 17.30 -2.94
CA VAL A 55 1.35 17.53 -3.54
C VAL A 55 0.29 17.77 -2.44
N ILE A 56 0.39 17.08 -1.30
CA ILE A 56 -0.49 17.34 -0.13
C ILE A 56 -0.30 18.76 0.41
N LYS A 57 0.95 19.23 0.54
CA LYS A 57 1.22 20.62 0.95
C LYS A 57 0.62 21.61 -0.04
N PHE A 58 0.82 21.38 -1.33
CA PHE A 58 0.24 22.23 -2.38
C PHE A 58 -1.29 22.24 -2.34
N ALA A 59 -1.92 21.07 -2.14
CA ALA A 59 -3.36 20.95 -1.98
C ALA A 59 -3.88 21.77 -0.79
N TYR A 60 -3.12 21.75 0.33
CA TYR A 60 -3.42 22.52 1.52
C TYR A 60 -3.28 24.03 1.31
N THR A 61 -2.20 24.48 0.65
CA THR A 61 -1.96 25.91 0.41
C THR A 61 -2.97 26.51 -0.57
N GLU A 62 -3.34 25.77 -1.61
CA GLU A 62 -4.30 26.24 -2.63
C GLU A 62 -5.77 25.96 -2.26
N GLY A 63 -6.02 25.14 -1.23
CA GLY A 63 -7.37 24.74 -0.82
C GLY A 63 -8.11 23.86 -1.83
N ILE A 64 -7.39 23.17 -2.72
CA ILE A 64 -7.97 22.39 -3.82
C ILE A 64 -8.01 20.90 -3.45
N PHE A 65 -9.24 20.39 -3.23
CA PHE A 65 -9.45 19.00 -2.82
C PHE A 65 -8.90 17.96 -3.81
N THR A 66 -8.98 18.24 -5.11
CA THR A 66 -8.54 17.32 -6.19
C THR A 66 -7.07 16.93 -6.07
N PHE A 67 -6.21 17.79 -5.51
CA PHE A 67 -4.80 17.47 -5.33
C PHE A 67 -4.55 16.47 -4.20
N TYR A 68 -5.42 16.38 -3.19
CA TYR A 68 -5.33 15.30 -2.20
C TYR A 68 -5.61 13.93 -2.83
N LEU A 69 -6.59 13.86 -3.73
CA LEU A 69 -6.87 12.64 -4.50
C LEU A 69 -5.69 12.27 -5.39
N LEU A 70 -5.08 13.25 -6.05
CA LEU A 70 -3.88 13.04 -6.87
C LEU A 70 -2.70 12.53 -6.03
N ALA A 71 -2.49 13.10 -4.84
CA ALA A 71 -1.44 12.65 -3.93
C ALA A 71 -1.64 11.21 -3.46
N LEU A 72 -2.88 10.82 -3.13
CA LEU A 72 -3.21 9.44 -2.80
C LEU A 72 -2.93 8.51 -3.98
N LEU A 73 -3.38 8.88 -5.19
CA LEU A 73 -3.14 8.09 -6.39
C LEU A 73 -1.65 7.91 -6.68
N LEU A 74 -0.86 8.99 -6.53
CA LEU A 74 0.59 8.98 -6.69
C LEU A 74 1.29 8.12 -5.62
N SER A 75 0.75 8.05 -4.41
CA SER A 75 1.33 7.25 -3.33
C SER A 75 1.21 5.74 -3.56
N ILE A 76 0.12 5.28 -4.18
CA ILE A 76 -0.21 3.85 -4.37
C ILE A 76 0.95 3.05 -4.97
N PRO A 77 1.54 3.40 -6.13
CA PRO A 77 2.62 2.60 -6.72
C PRO A 77 3.83 2.49 -5.79
N TRP A 78 4.15 3.54 -5.02
CA TRP A 78 5.29 3.55 -4.10
C TRP A 78 5.07 2.70 -2.86
N PHE A 79 3.82 2.45 -2.46
CA PHE A 79 3.50 1.45 -1.45
C PHE A 79 3.42 0.05 -2.03
N LEU A 80 2.73 -0.08 -3.17
CA LEU A 80 2.36 -1.37 -3.74
C LEU A 80 3.59 -2.14 -4.24
N VAL A 81 4.49 -1.48 -4.97
CA VAL A 81 5.69 -2.11 -5.55
C VAL A 81 6.57 -2.79 -4.49
N PRO A 82 7.06 -2.09 -3.43
CA PRO A 82 7.90 -2.72 -2.42
C PRO A 82 7.16 -3.82 -1.64
N ILE A 83 5.85 -3.65 -1.36
CA ILE A 83 5.05 -4.68 -0.69
C ILE A 83 4.96 -5.95 -1.56
N LEU A 84 4.64 -5.81 -2.85
CA LEU A 84 4.57 -6.93 -3.79
C LEU A 84 5.94 -7.58 -3.98
N PHE A 85 7.01 -6.79 -4.01
CA PHE A 85 8.38 -7.30 -4.11
C PHE A 85 8.75 -8.18 -2.90
N VAL A 86 8.42 -7.74 -1.68
CA VAL A 86 8.65 -8.53 -0.46
C VAL A 86 7.82 -9.82 -0.46
N LEU A 87 6.56 -9.76 -0.89
CA LEU A 87 5.71 -10.93 -1.05
C LEU A 87 6.28 -11.92 -2.08
N TYR A 88 6.88 -11.41 -3.15
CA TYR A 88 7.54 -12.22 -4.17
C TYR A 88 8.86 -12.81 -3.71
N TYR A 89 9.68 -12.07 -2.95
CA TYR A 89 11.04 -12.49 -2.57
C TYR A 89 11.04 -13.56 -1.47
N VAL A 90 10.14 -13.46 -0.48
CA VAL A 90 10.13 -14.37 0.69
C VAL A 90 9.44 -15.68 0.35
N LYS A 91 10.19 -16.79 0.29
CA LYS A 91 9.67 -18.11 -0.13
C LYS A 91 8.49 -18.61 0.71
N ASP A 92 8.55 -18.44 2.02
CA ASP A 92 7.50 -18.85 2.97
C ASP A 92 6.37 -17.82 3.03
N MET A 93 5.14 -18.22 2.74
CA MET A 93 3.97 -17.34 2.69
C MET A 93 3.59 -16.73 4.05
N ALA A 94 3.85 -17.40 5.16
CA ALA A 94 3.56 -16.86 6.49
C ALA A 94 4.57 -15.76 6.88
N GLN A 95 5.85 -15.96 6.53
CA GLN A 95 6.88 -14.94 6.70
C GLN A 95 6.71 -13.78 5.73
N ALA A 96 6.35 -14.05 4.47
CA ALA A 96 6.10 -13.04 3.44
C ALA A 96 5.03 -12.05 3.87
N LYS A 97 3.91 -12.54 4.44
CA LYS A 97 2.85 -11.68 4.97
C LYS A 97 3.31 -10.79 6.12
N LYS A 98 4.10 -11.34 7.05
CA LYS A 98 4.69 -10.54 8.15
C LYS A 98 5.62 -9.46 7.62
N ALA A 99 6.53 -9.84 6.72
CA ALA A 99 7.47 -8.90 6.10
C ALA A 99 6.73 -7.81 5.32
N ALA A 100 5.70 -8.15 4.55
CA ALA A 100 4.87 -7.19 3.83
C ALA A 100 4.17 -6.19 4.76
N ILE A 101 3.65 -6.64 5.90
CA ILE A 101 3.04 -5.77 6.92
C ILE A 101 4.09 -4.83 7.50
N ILE A 102 5.28 -5.35 7.84
CA ILE A 102 6.38 -4.54 8.38
C ILE A 102 6.82 -3.50 7.35
N THR A 103 7.06 -3.90 6.10
CA THR A 103 7.44 -3.00 5.00
C THR A 103 6.38 -1.91 4.77
N GLY A 104 5.10 -2.29 4.72
CA GLY A 104 4.01 -1.33 4.60
C GLY A 104 3.95 -0.35 5.77
N GLY A 105 4.17 -0.83 7.00
CA GLY A 105 4.25 0.02 8.19
C GLY A 105 5.42 1.00 8.15
N VAL A 106 6.60 0.55 7.73
CA VAL A 106 7.79 1.40 7.55
C VAL A 106 7.52 2.48 6.52
N LEU A 107 6.99 2.12 5.35
CA LEU A 107 6.66 3.09 4.29
C LEU A 107 5.60 4.11 4.75
N LEU A 108 4.64 3.67 5.55
CA LEU A 108 3.60 4.56 6.08
C LEU A 108 4.18 5.55 7.07
N LEU A 109 5.06 5.11 7.96
CA LEU A 109 5.81 5.99 8.86
C LEU A 109 6.68 6.97 8.05
N THR A 110 7.41 6.49 7.05
CA THR A 110 8.22 7.34 6.17
C THR A 110 7.38 8.40 5.46
N PHE A 111 6.20 8.03 4.95
CA PHE A 111 5.28 8.97 4.33
C PHE A 111 4.79 10.04 5.32
N ILE A 112 4.41 9.64 6.53
CA ILE A 112 4.01 10.60 7.58
C ILE A 112 5.15 11.55 7.92
N ILE A 113 6.38 11.04 8.07
CA ILE A 113 7.57 11.86 8.33
C ILE A 113 7.77 12.88 7.21
N TRP A 114 7.65 12.48 5.94
CA TRP A 114 7.73 13.39 4.82
C TRP A 114 6.66 14.49 4.88
N VAL A 115 5.41 14.13 5.13
CA VAL A 115 4.32 15.11 5.27
C VAL A 115 4.63 16.09 6.39
N VAL A 116 5.00 15.62 7.58
CA VAL A 116 5.31 16.50 8.72
C VAL A 116 6.51 17.41 8.40
N ALA A 117 7.60 16.85 7.87
CA ALA A 117 8.80 17.60 7.54
C ALA A 117 8.51 18.70 6.51
N ILE A 118 7.79 18.37 5.43
CA ILE A 118 7.44 19.33 4.37
C ILE A 118 6.56 20.48 4.86
N PHE A 119 5.71 20.25 5.87
CA PHE A 119 4.87 21.28 6.47
C PHE A 119 5.62 22.15 7.50
N GLN A 120 6.77 21.71 7.98
CA GLN A 120 7.63 22.51 8.87
C GLN A 120 8.52 23.50 8.11
N PHE A 121 8.80 23.22 6.83
CA PHE A 121 9.44 24.15 5.90
C PHE A 121 8.39 24.96 5.13
#